data_AF-A0A6N3DYZ5-F1
#
_entry.id   AF-A0A6N3DYZ5-F1
#
_cell.length_a   1.000
_cell.length_b   1.000
_cell.length_c   1.000
_cell.angle_alpha   90.00
_cell.angle_beta   90.00
_cell.angle_gamma   90.00
#
_symmetry.space_group_name_H-M   'P 1'
#
loop_
_entity.id
_entity.type
_entity.pdbx_description
1 polymer ?
#
loop_
_entity_poly.entity_id
_entity_poly.type
_entity_poly.pdbx_seq_one_letter_code
_entity_poly.pdbx_strand_id
1 'polypeptide(L)'
;MFALEESWADLSLQDRLMKRQDELEPLMAEFFDWCRRQAVLPGSKLGRAIEYSLKYEETFRAVLKDGSLDLSNNMAERAIKSLVMRRKNWLFSQSFEGAKSSAIIMSLLATAKRHHLDSKNI
;
A
#
# COMPACT_ATOMS: atom_id res chain seq x y z
N MET A 1 5.07 -0.21 14.98
CA MET A 1 5.36 0.03 13.55
C MET A 1 4.44 1.11 12.96
N PHE A 2 3.16 0.85 12.68
CA PHE A 2 2.28 1.87 12.06
C PHE A 2 2.09 3.15 12.88
N ALA A 3 1.99 3.06 14.21
CA ALA A 3 1.92 4.24 15.06
C ALA A 3 3.19 5.13 14.98
N LEU A 4 4.36 4.52 14.76
CA LEU A 4 5.60 5.26 14.55
C LEU A 4 5.56 5.99 13.20
N GLU A 5 5.17 5.28 12.14
CA GLU A 5 4.99 5.90 10.81
C GLU A 5 4.01 7.08 10.84
N GLU A 6 2.92 6.98 11.60
CA GLU A 6 1.97 8.08 11.79
C GLU A 6 2.60 9.27 12.53
N SER A 7 3.42 9.03 13.56
CA SER A 7 4.15 10.09 14.26
C SER A 7 5.22 10.77 13.38
N TRP A 8 5.63 10.13 12.29
CA TRP A 8 6.61 10.63 11.33
C TRP A 8 5.95 11.19 10.05
N ALA A 9 4.64 11.41 10.06
CA ALA A 9 3.86 11.88 8.91
C ALA A 9 4.43 13.17 8.30
N ASP A 10 4.83 14.12 9.14
CA ASP A 10 5.27 15.46 8.74
C ASP A 10 6.80 15.61 8.60
N LEU A 11 7.56 14.52 8.81
CA LEU A 11 9.02 14.55 8.65
C LEU A 11 9.43 14.61 7.18
N SER A 12 10.63 15.15 6.93
CA SER A 12 11.24 15.06 5.61
C SER A 12 11.52 13.59 5.24
N LEU A 13 11.66 13.29 3.95
CA LEU A 13 11.95 11.92 3.49
C LEU A 13 13.25 11.37 4.10
N GLN A 14 14.25 12.24 4.29
CA GLN A 14 15.54 11.87 4.87
C GLN A 14 15.41 11.58 6.38
N ASP A 15 14.74 12.47 7.12
CA ASP A 15 14.55 12.29 8.57
C ASP A 15 13.68 11.06 8.86
N ARG A 16 12.64 10.82 8.04
CA ARG A 16 11.83 9.61 8.15
C ARG A 16 12.67 8.36 7.87
N LEU A 17 13.55 8.39 6.86
CA LEU A 17 14.43 7.26 6.57
C LEU A 17 15.39 6.96 7.72
N MET A 18 15.99 7.99 8.33
CA MET A 18 16.84 7.83 9.51
C MET A 18 16.06 7.22 10.68
N LYS A 19 14.86 7.74 10.98
CA LYS A 19 13.97 7.19 12.00
C LYS A 19 13.60 5.73 11.75
N ARG A 20 13.39 5.36 10.49
CA ARG A 20 13.13 3.97 10.10
C ARG A 20 14.33 3.06 10.38
N GLN A 21 15.54 3.51 10.07
CA GLN A 21 16.75 2.74 10.35
C GLN A 21 17.00 2.60 11.86
N ASP A 22 16.83 3.69 12.62
CA ASP A 22 17.13 3.69 14.06
C ASP A 22 16.06 2.96 14.90
N GLU A 23 14.78 3.15 14.56
CA GLU A 23 13.66 2.71 15.43
C GLU A 23 12.81 1.60 14.79
N LEU A 24 12.58 1.62 13.48
CA LEU A 24 11.68 0.66 12.82
C LEU A 24 12.40 -0.65 12.45
N GLU A 25 13.65 -0.58 12.00
CA GLU A 25 14.45 -1.75 11.63
C GLU A 25 14.58 -2.79 12.76
N PRO A 26 14.96 -2.41 14.01
CA PRO A 26 15.04 -3.40 15.09
C PRO A 26 13.67 -4.01 15.42
N LEU A 27 12.59 -3.23 15.37
CA LEU A 27 11.23 -3.74 15.58
C LEU A 27 10.81 -4.72 14.48
N MET A 28 11.15 -4.43 13.21
CA MET A 28 10.89 -5.34 12.10
C MET A 28 11.68 -6.64 12.26
N ALA A 29 12.94 -6.57 12.66
CA ALA A 29 13.75 -7.75 12.95
C ALA A 29 13.12 -8.60 14.05
N GLU A 30 12.75 -7.99 15.17
CA GLU A 30 12.09 -8.70 16.27
C GLU A 30 10.79 -9.37 15.84
N PHE A 31 9.97 -8.69 15.05
CA PHE A 31 8.72 -9.24 14.52
C PHE A 31 8.95 -10.46 13.61
N PHE A 32 9.88 -10.36 12.65
CA PHE A 32 10.14 -11.48 11.74
C PHE A 32 10.80 -12.67 12.45
N ASP A 33 11.66 -12.42 13.43
CA ASP A 33 12.22 -13.46 14.28
C ASP A 33 11.17 -14.10 15.19
N TRP A 34 10.21 -13.31 15.69
CA TRP A 34 9.05 -13.84 16.37
C TRP A 34 8.23 -14.75 15.44
N CYS A 35 7.95 -14.31 14.20
CA CYS A 35 7.24 -15.10 13.19
C CYS A 35 7.91 -16.45 12.93
N ARG A 36 9.23 -16.47 12.75
CA ARG A 36 10.01 -17.72 12.51
C ARG A 36 9.95 -18.70 13.68
N ARG A 37 9.77 -18.21 14.90
CA ARG A 37 9.69 -19.03 16.13
C ARG A 37 8.30 -19.59 16.40
N GLN A 38 7.27 -19.17 15.66
CA GLN A 38 5.91 -19.63 15.93
C GLN A 38 5.68 -21.06 15.41
N ALA A 39 5.29 -21.95 16.31
CA ALA A 39 4.73 -23.25 15.95
C ALA A 39 3.22 -23.10 15.73
N VAL A 40 2.80 -23.06 14.47
CA VAL A 40 1.40 -22.87 14.07
C VAL A 40 0.85 -24.10 13.38
N LEU A 41 -0.45 -24.38 13.57
CA LEU A 41 -1.11 -25.46 12.86
C LEU A 41 -1.09 -25.20 11.34
N PRO A 42 -0.69 -26.19 10.52
CA PRO A 42 -0.77 -26.08 9.06
C PRO A 42 -2.17 -25.69 8.60
N GLY A 43 -2.25 -24.68 7.73
CA GLY A 43 -3.53 -24.20 7.18
C GLY A 43 -4.39 -23.34 8.12
N SER A 44 -3.97 -23.12 9.37
CA SER A 44 -4.64 -22.17 10.26
C SER A 44 -4.59 -20.74 9.71
N LYS A 45 -5.57 -19.90 10.07
CA LYS A 45 -5.58 -18.48 9.66
C LYS A 45 -4.30 -17.76 10.09
N LEU A 46 -3.84 -18.03 11.32
CA LEU A 46 -2.59 -17.48 11.84
C LEU A 46 -1.38 -18.00 11.07
N GLY A 47 -1.32 -19.32 10.80
CA GLY A 47 -0.22 -19.88 10.03
C GLY A 47 -0.10 -19.32 8.62
N ARG A 48 -1.24 -19.13 7.93
CA ARG A 48 -1.26 -18.47 6.62
C ARG A 48 -0.80 -17.02 6.68
N ALA A 49 -1.16 -16.30 7.76
CA ALA A 49 -0.72 -14.92 7.94
C ALA A 49 0.80 -14.84 8.18
N ILE A 50 1.35 -15.71 9.03
CA ILE A 50 2.80 -15.79 9.30
C ILE A 50 3.58 -16.18 8.04
N GLU A 51 3.13 -17.21 7.32
CA GLU A 51 3.74 -17.64 6.06
C GLU A 51 3.72 -16.49 5.03
N TYR A 52 2.60 -15.77 4.92
CA TYR A 52 2.49 -14.61 4.05
C TYR A 52 3.47 -13.50 4.47
N SER A 53 3.53 -13.16 5.76
CA SER A 53 4.47 -12.16 6.27
C SER A 53 5.93 -12.54 5.95
N LEU A 54 6.33 -13.78 6.25
CA LEU A 54 7.70 -14.27 5.98
C LEU A 54 8.03 -14.28 4.49
N LYS A 55 7.09 -14.67 3.64
CA LYS A 55 7.26 -14.65 2.17
C LYS A 55 7.58 -13.26 1.62
N TYR A 56 7.05 -12.21 2.24
CA TYR A 56 7.19 -10.82 1.77
C TYR A 56 8.09 -9.97 2.67
N GLU A 57 8.94 -10.59 3.50
CA GLU A 57 9.82 -9.87 4.42
C GLU A 57 10.70 -8.84 3.71
N GLU A 58 11.35 -9.21 2.60
CA GLU A 58 12.19 -8.28 1.83
C GLU A 58 11.39 -7.09 1.29
N THR A 59 10.15 -7.33 0.85
CA THR A 59 9.26 -6.28 0.37
C THR A 59 8.86 -5.35 1.51
N PHE A 60 8.56 -5.89 2.68
CA PHE A 60 8.21 -5.11 3.86
C PHE A 60 9.37 -4.24 4.34
N ARG A 61 10.61 -4.75 4.25
CA ARG A 61 11.84 -4.02 4.61
C ARG A 61 12.27 -2.99 3.56
N ALA A 62 11.66 -2.94 2.38
CA ALA A 62 12.05 -1.99 1.33
C ALA A 62 11.95 -0.52 1.78
N VAL A 63 11.01 -0.21 2.68
CA VAL A 63 10.83 1.15 3.24
C VAL A 63 12.02 1.64 4.07
N LEU A 64 12.88 0.72 4.53
CA LEU A 64 14.12 1.03 5.26
C LEU A 64 15.24 1.53 4.32
N LYS A 65 15.05 1.41 3.01
CA LYS A 65 16.01 1.83 1.97
C LYS A 65 15.58 3.12 1.27
N ASP A 66 14.29 3.48 1.34
CA ASP A 66 13.73 4.62 0.64
C ASP A 66 12.63 5.29 1.48
N GLY A 67 12.89 6.54 1.89
CA GLY A 67 11.98 7.36 2.69
C GLY A 67 10.69 7.76 1.96
N SER A 68 10.67 7.68 0.62
CA SER A 68 9.50 8.00 -0.21
C SER A 68 8.44 6.90 -0.24
N LEU A 69 8.78 5.69 0.19
CA LEU A 69 7.85 4.57 0.24
C LEU A 69 6.95 4.65 1.48
N ASP A 70 5.68 4.27 1.30
CA ASP A 70 4.73 4.08 2.39
C ASP A 70 4.80 2.65 2.94
N LEU A 71 4.73 2.49 4.27
CA LEU A 71 4.67 1.17 4.91
C LEU A 71 3.37 0.39 4.56
N SER A 72 2.32 1.09 4.14
CA SER A 72 1.04 0.49 3.77
C SER A 72 0.69 0.77 2.32
N ASN A 73 -0.02 -0.16 1.69
CA ASN A 73 -0.60 0.03 0.35
C ASN A 73 -1.93 0.81 0.39
N ASN A 74 -2.32 1.39 1.54
CA ASN A 74 -3.64 2.01 1.76
C ASN A 74 -3.97 3.08 0.72
N MET A 75 -2.99 3.86 0.27
CA MET A 75 -3.20 4.85 -0.79
C MET A 75 -3.56 4.18 -2.12
N ALA A 76 -2.84 3.11 -2.51
CA ALA A 76 -3.11 2.36 -3.73
C ALA A 76 -4.48 1.66 -3.67
N GLU A 77 -4.83 1.06 -2.54
CA GLU A 77 -6.14 0.44 -2.34
C GLU A 77 -7.28 1.45 -2.46
N ARG A 78 -7.14 2.64 -1.83
CA ARG A 78 -8.11 3.73 -1.95
C ARG A 78 -8.28 4.21 -3.38
N ALA A 79 -7.18 4.30 -4.15
CA ALA A 79 -7.24 4.69 -5.55
C ALA A 79 -8.03 3.67 -6.39
N ILE A 80 -7.74 2.38 -6.23
CA ILE A 80 -8.39 1.29 -6.99
C ILE A 80 -9.85 1.11 -6.57
N LYS A 81 -10.20 1.35 -5.31
CA LYS A 81 -11.57 1.18 -4.80
C LYS A 81 -12.60 1.98 -5.61
N SER A 82 -12.25 3.20 -6.02
CA SER A 82 -13.12 4.04 -6.85
C SER A 82 -13.45 3.39 -8.20
N LEU A 83 -12.44 2.79 -8.84
CA LEU A 83 -12.57 2.10 -10.11
C LEU A 83 -13.38 0.81 -9.98
N VAL A 84 -13.13 0.03 -8.92
CA VAL A 84 -13.90 -1.20 -8.63
C VAL A 84 -15.39 -0.87 -8.45
N MET A 85 -15.71 0.20 -7.72
CA MET A 85 -17.10 0.65 -7.54
C MET A 85 -17.74 1.10 -8.85
N ARG A 86 -17.02 1.85 -9.70
CA ARG A 86 -17.54 2.28 -11.01
C ARG A 86 -17.75 1.10 -11.96
N ARG A 87 -16.83 0.12 -11.99
CA ARG A 87 -16.98 -1.11 -12.78
C ARG A 87 -18.23 -1.90 -12.38
N LYS A 88 -18.54 -1.98 -11.08
CA LYS A 88 -19.77 -2.63 -10.60
C LYS A 88 -21.04 -1.92 -11.11
N ASN A 89 -20.98 -0.60 -11.32
CA ASN A 89 -22.10 0.20 -11.82
C ASN A 89 -22.17 0.30 -13.36
N TRP A 90 -21.11 -0.08 -14.07
CA TRP A 90 -21.03 -0.05 -15.53
C TRP A 90 -21.24 -1.43 -16.14
N LEU A 91 -22.42 -1.99 -15.89
CA LEU A 91 -22.83 -3.33 -16.33
C LEU A 91 -22.86 -3.52 -17.87
N PHE A 92 -22.75 -2.42 -18.64
CA PHE A 92 -22.84 -2.43 -20.11
C PHE A 92 -21.50 -2.24 -20.83
N SER A 93 -20.39 -2.02 -20.11
CA SER A 93 -19.06 -1.87 -20.73
C SER A 93 -18.39 -3.22 -20.93
N GLN A 94 -18.86 -4.00 -21.91
CA GLN A 94 -18.39 -5.37 -22.18
C GLN A 94 -17.26 -5.46 -23.22
N SER A 95 -16.88 -4.37 -23.89
CA SER A 95 -15.81 -4.37 -24.88
C SER A 95 -14.46 -3.94 -24.28
N PHE A 96 -13.37 -4.54 -24.79
CA PHE A 96 -12.00 -4.18 -24.42
C PHE A 96 -11.71 -2.69 -24.69
N GLU A 97 -12.18 -2.16 -25.83
CA GLU A 97 -12.03 -0.74 -26.18
C GLU A 97 -12.78 0.19 -25.21
N GLY A 98 -13.97 -0.21 -24.73
CA GLY A 98 -14.71 0.53 -23.71
C GLY A 98 -13.98 0.55 -22.37
N ALA A 99 -13.37 -0.57 -21.98
CA ALA A 99 -12.54 -0.66 -20.78
C ALA A 99 -11.26 0.19 -20.88
N LYS A 100 -10.60 0.21 -22.05
CA LYS A 100 -9.39 1.01 -22.31
C LYS A 100 -9.70 2.51 -22.25
N SER A 101 -10.76 2.95 -22.92
CA SER A 101 -11.21 4.35 -22.92
C SER A 101 -11.57 4.82 -21.51
N SER A 102 -12.29 3.96 -20.77
CA SER A 102 -12.62 4.17 -19.36
C SER A 102 -11.39 4.32 -18.47
N ALA A 103 -10.38 3.47 -18.65
CA ALA A 103 -9.14 3.51 -17.86
C ALA A 103 -8.33 4.79 -18.12
N ILE A 104 -8.30 5.29 -19.36
CA ILE A 104 -7.64 6.55 -19.73
C ILE A 104 -8.33 7.73 -19.02
N ILE A 105 -9.66 7.82 -19.12
CA ILE A 105 -10.44 8.90 -18.50
C ILE A 105 -10.27 8.87 -16.97
N MET A 106 -10.33 7.69 -16.34
CA MET A 106 -10.12 7.58 -14.89
C MET A 106 -8.71 7.97 -14.46
N SER A 107 -7.69 7.60 -15.24
CA SER A 107 -6.30 8.00 -14.97
C SER A 107 -6.13 9.51 -15.03
N LEU A 108 -6.74 10.16 -16.03
CA LEU A 108 -6.70 11.62 -16.17
C LEU A 108 -7.38 12.32 -14.97
N LEU A 109 -8.57 11.87 -14.59
CA LEU A 109 -9.30 12.41 -13.44
C LEU A 109 -8.57 12.20 -12.11
N ALA A 110 -7.96 11.03 -11.91
CA ALA A 110 -7.19 10.72 -10.71
C ALA A 110 -5.95 11.60 -10.60
N THR A 111 -5.25 11.84 -11.72
CA THR A 111 -4.11 12.76 -11.80
C THR A 111 -4.56 14.20 -11.52
N ALA A 112 -5.62 14.68 -12.15
CA ALA A 112 -6.18 16.01 -11.89
C ALA A 112 -6.50 16.22 -10.40
N LYS A 113 -7.18 15.25 -9.78
CA LYS A 113 -7.49 15.29 -8.35
C LYS A 113 -6.26 15.29 -7.46
N ARG A 114 -5.22 14.51 -7.81
CA ARG A 114 -3.94 14.47 -7.09
C ARG A 114 -3.19 15.81 -7.15
N HIS A 115 -3.37 16.57 -8.23
CA HIS A 115 -2.81 17.91 -8.40
C HIS A 115 -3.75 19.05 -7.96
N HIS A 116 -4.82 18.74 -7.21
CA HIS A 116 -5.81 19.72 -6.75
C HIS A 116 -6.49 20.52 -7.88
N LEU A 117 -6.57 19.95 -9.09
CA LEU A 117 -7.28 20.53 -10.22
C LEU A 117 -8.76 20.11 -10.14
N ASP A 118 -9.66 21.09 -10.19
CA ASP A 118 -11.10 20.82 -10.14
C ASP A 118 -11.59 20.29 -11.49
N SER A 119 -12.02 19.02 -11.51
CA SER A 119 -12.56 18.37 -12.70
C SER A 119 -14.04 18.69 -12.95
N LYS A 120 -14.67 19.57 -12.16
CA LYS A 120 -16.09 19.95 -12.34
C LYS A 120 -16.32 21.01 -13.44
N ASN A 121 -15.26 21.54 -14.03
CA ASN A 121 -15.32 22.56 -15.10
C ASN A 121 -14.67 22.10 -16.42
N ILE A 122 -14.71 20.80 -16.73
CA ILE A 122 -14.29 20.25 -18.04
C ILE A 122 -15.51 19.63 -18.72
#